data_AF-A0A259PN08-F1
#
_entry.id   AF-A0A259PN08-F1
#
_cell.length_a   1.000
_cell.length_b   1.000
_cell.length_c   1.000
_cell.angle_alpha   90.00
_cell.angle_beta   90.00
_cell.angle_gamma   90.00
#
_symmetry.space_group_name_H-M   'P 1'
#
loop_
_entity.id
_entity.type
_entity.pdbx_description
1 polymer ?
#
loop_
_entity_poly.entity_id
_entity_poly.type
_entity_poly.pdbx_seq_one_letter_code
_entity_poly.pdbx_strand_id
1 'polypeptide(L)'
;MSELLGIYPTWYVPQIGTAWVMGIIGTIHVLASNTSVGAAVLFALLESRSVRENKPEIMQYIKKYGMFLLVFSYIWGSVTGPGIWYSTTVASPRGISALIHNFVWAWATEWVFFTVEVIGVYALVYTIGKIDPKTHLKITWTFVVSSVATLVLIIGILSFMMWPGSDRWYLTGSVFDAFYNLNFAAQLADRGFLMLTSAAVVGSIIVAAIPKGDPLRRDVGQTVARLGLTGL
;
A
#
# COMPACT_ATOMS: atom_id res chain seq x y z
N MET A 1 -18.35 25.08 -33.47
CA MET A 1 -18.67 24.67 -32.09
C MET A 1 -18.25 23.23 -31.74
N SER A 2 -17.73 22.46 -32.69
CA SER A 2 -17.18 21.10 -32.49
C SER A 2 -15.71 21.07 -32.03
N GLU A 3 -14.96 22.16 -32.19
CA GLU A 3 -13.55 22.25 -31.73
C GLU A 3 -13.38 22.47 -30.22
N LEU A 4 -14.48 22.74 -29.50
CA LEU A 4 -14.48 22.98 -28.04
C LEU A 4 -14.85 21.73 -27.23
N LEU A 5 -15.24 20.62 -27.87
CA LEU A 5 -15.54 19.38 -27.18
C LEU A 5 -14.24 18.75 -26.67
N GLY A 6 -14.05 18.76 -25.35
CA GLY A 6 -12.92 18.14 -24.65
C GLY A 6 -11.80 19.08 -24.24
N ILE A 7 -11.96 20.41 -24.33
CA ILE A 7 -11.02 21.36 -23.70
C ILE A 7 -11.34 21.44 -22.22
N TYR A 8 -10.56 20.71 -21.41
CA TYR A 8 -10.57 20.90 -19.97
C TYR A 8 -9.69 22.10 -19.63
N PRO A 9 -10.03 22.89 -18.59
CA PRO A 9 -9.15 23.93 -18.09
C PRO A 9 -7.80 23.32 -17.71
N THR A 10 -6.71 23.95 -18.16
CA THR A 10 -5.37 23.51 -17.82
C THR A 10 -5.02 24.00 -16.42
N TRP A 11 -4.71 23.06 -15.52
CA TRP A 11 -4.05 23.43 -14.27
C TRP A 11 -2.61 23.82 -14.60
N TYR A 12 -2.26 25.09 -14.41
CA TYR A 12 -0.92 25.59 -14.67
C TYR A 12 -0.24 25.94 -13.34
N VAL A 13 0.93 25.35 -13.12
CA VAL A 13 1.75 25.59 -11.91
C VAL A 13 3.07 26.21 -12.40
N PRO A 14 3.21 27.54 -12.42
CA PRO A 14 4.28 28.23 -13.16
C PRO A 14 5.71 27.84 -12.74
N GLN A 15 5.92 27.50 -11.47
CA GLN A 15 7.26 27.31 -10.90
C GLN A 15 7.78 25.90 -11.09
N ILE A 16 6.90 24.89 -10.95
CA ILE A 16 7.30 23.48 -10.91
C ILE A 16 6.53 22.62 -11.91
N GLY A 17 5.43 23.08 -12.48
CA GLY A 17 4.58 22.29 -13.37
C GLY A 17 3.73 21.25 -12.65
N THR A 18 2.62 20.86 -13.28
CA THR A 18 1.64 19.94 -12.70
C THR A 18 2.15 18.52 -12.52
N ALA A 19 2.98 18.04 -13.45
CA ALA A 19 3.59 16.72 -13.37
C ALA A 19 4.46 16.56 -12.11
N TRP A 20 5.18 17.61 -11.70
CA TRP A 20 5.97 17.59 -10.46
C TRP A 20 5.10 17.57 -9.21
N VAL A 21 3.97 18.30 -9.19
CA VAL A 21 3.02 18.23 -8.07
C VAL A 21 2.46 16.81 -7.92
N MET A 22 2.06 16.19 -9.03
CA MET A 22 1.62 14.79 -9.04
C MET A 22 2.72 13.85 -8.54
N GLY A 23 3.95 14.02 -9.05
CA GLY A 23 5.10 13.19 -8.67
C GLY A 23 5.43 13.28 -7.18
N ILE A 24 5.38 14.48 -6.60
CA ILE A 24 5.63 14.70 -5.16
C ILE A 24 4.55 14.00 -4.32
N ILE A 25 3.27 14.25 -4.60
CA ILE A 25 2.16 13.65 -3.86
C ILE A 25 2.20 12.12 -4.01
N GLY A 26 2.38 11.63 -5.23
CA GLY A 26 2.48 10.20 -5.53
C GLY A 26 3.64 9.52 -4.82
N THR A 27 4.82 10.17 -4.77
CA THR A 27 6.00 9.61 -4.08
C THR A 27 5.76 9.47 -2.58
N ILE A 28 5.22 10.50 -1.92
CA ILE A 28 4.91 10.46 -0.49
C ILE A 28 3.89 9.36 -0.21
N HIS A 29 2.83 9.29 -1.03
CA HIS A 29 1.80 8.28 -0.89
C HIS A 29 2.35 6.85 -1.05
N VAL A 30 3.16 6.61 -2.09
CA VAL A 30 3.76 5.30 -2.37
C VAL A 30 4.68 4.86 -1.23
N LEU A 31 5.48 5.76 -0.65
CA LEU A 31 6.31 5.45 0.51
C LEU A 31 5.47 5.05 1.73
N ALA A 32 4.41 5.81 2.02
CA ALA A 32 3.49 5.52 3.10
C ALA A 32 2.73 4.19 2.89
N SER A 33 2.24 3.93 1.66
CA SER A 33 1.45 2.75 1.33
C SER A 33 2.31 1.49 1.30
N ASN A 34 3.47 1.50 0.66
CA ASN A 34 4.35 0.32 0.57
C ASN A 34 4.88 -0.07 1.95
N THR A 35 5.15 0.91 2.81
CA THR A 35 5.48 0.65 4.22
C THR A 35 4.32 -0.02 4.95
N SER A 36 3.07 0.45 4.76
CA SER A 36 1.87 -0.15 5.38
C SER A 36 1.68 -1.60 4.95
N VAL A 37 1.64 -1.84 3.64
CA VAL A 37 1.37 -3.17 3.08
C VAL A 37 2.46 -4.17 3.46
N GLY A 38 3.74 -3.78 3.37
CA GLY A 38 4.83 -4.64 3.80
C GLY A 38 4.84 -4.88 5.31
N ALA A 39 4.46 -3.88 6.11
CA ALA A 39 4.36 -4.04 7.56
C ALA A 39 3.22 -4.98 7.95
N ALA A 40 2.13 -5.02 7.19
CA ALA A 40 1.07 -6.01 7.38
C ALA A 40 1.64 -7.44 7.27
N VAL A 41 2.40 -7.73 6.21
CA VAL A 41 3.08 -9.02 6.02
C VAL A 41 4.04 -9.31 7.19
N LEU A 42 4.87 -8.33 7.58
CA LEU A 42 5.78 -8.47 8.72
C LEU A 42 5.04 -8.77 10.02
N PHE A 43 3.93 -8.10 10.29
CA PHE A 43 3.13 -8.30 11.50
C PHE A 43 2.54 -9.71 11.52
N ALA A 44 2.01 -10.20 10.41
CA ALA A 44 1.51 -11.58 10.33
C ALA A 44 2.62 -12.60 10.61
N LEU A 45 3.82 -12.42 10.05
CA LEU A 45 4.96 -13.31 10.31
C LEU A 45 5.38 -13.29 11.78
N LEU A 46 5.52 -12.10 12.36
CA LEU A 46 5.96 -11.92 13.74
C LEU A 46 4.91 -12.40 14.75
N GLU A 47 3.63 -12.10 14.51
CA GLU A 47 2.55 -12.50 15.40
C GLU A 47 2.28 -14.00 15.32
N SER A 48 2.26 -14.57 14.11
CA SER A 48 2.15 -16.04 13.95
C SER A 48 3.28 -16.74 14.71
N ARG A 49 4.48 -16.16 14.69
CA ARG A 49 5.63 -16.65 15.47
C ARG A 49 5.43 -16.46 16.97
N SER A 50 4.93 -15.31 17.41
CA SER A 50 4.60 -15.03 18.82
C SER A 50 3.64 -16.08 19.39
N VAL A 51 2.58 -16.41 18.64
CA VAL A 51 1.59 -17.42 19.03
C VAL A 51 2.18 -18.84 19.01
N ARG A 52 2.93 -19.21 17.96
CA ARG A 52 3.49 -20.56 17.80
C ARG A 52 4.60 -20.87 18.81
N GLU A 53 5.46 -19.90 19.09
CA GLU A 53 6.63 -20.07 19.96
C GLU A 53 6.38 -19.60 21.39
N ASN A 54 5.15 -19.14 21.69
CA ASN A 54 4.75 -18.59 22.99
C ASN A 54 5.66 -17.45 23.47
N LYS A 55 5.95 -16.51 22.57
CA LYS A 55 6.83 -15.34 22.79
C LYS A 55 6.02 -14.04 22.76
N PRO A 56 5.26 -13.71 23.83
CA PRO A 56 4.40 -12.52 23.87
C PRO A 56 5.19 -11.20 23.77
N GLU A 57 6.48 -11.20 24.08
CA GLU A 57 7.38 -10.05 23.97
C GLU A 57 7.45 -9.46 22.54
N ILE A 58 7.25 -10.28 21.51
CA ILE A 58 7.20 -9.83 20.11
C ILE A 58 6.07 -8.82 19.89
N MET A 59 4.96 -8.92 20.63
CA MET A 59 3.84 -8.00 20.54
C MET A 59 4.21 -6.57 20.94
N GLN A 60 5.25 -6.39 21.77
CA GLN A 60 5.75 -5.06 22.12
C GLN A 60 6.36 -4.35 20.91
N TYR A 61 7.07 -5.09 20.05
CA TYR A 61 7.60 -4.57 18.80
C TYR A 61 6.48 -4.23 17.83
N ILE A 62 5.52 -5.15 17.64
CA ILE A 62 4.36 -4.94 16.76
C ILE A 62 3.58 -3.70 17.20
N LYS A 63 3.37 -3.50 18.51
CA LYS A 63 2.70 -2.30 19.03
C LYS A 63 3.44 -1.01 18.68
N LYS A 64 4.76 -0.97 18.88
CA LYS A 64 5.58 0.23 18.58
C LYS A 64 5.58 0.54 17.08
N TYR A 65 5.74 -0.47 16.25
CA TYR A 65 5.70 -0.30 14.80
C TYR A 65 4.28 0.10 14.35
N GLY A 66 3.23 -0.57 14.83
CA GLY A 66 1.86 -0.21 14.51
C GLY A 66 1.51 1.24 14.91
N MET A 67 1.95 1.72 16.08
CA MET A 67 1.82 3.13 16.46
C MET A 67 2.53 4.08 15.49
N PHE A 68 3.72 3.70 15.00
CA PHE A 68 4.41 4.47 13.96
C PHE A 68 3.59 4.51 12.66
N LEU A 69 3.03 3.37 12.23
CA LEU A 69 2.19 3.30 11.03
C LEU A 69 0.97 4.20 11.15
N LEU A 70 0.29 4.22 12.30
CA LEU A 70 -0.90 5.07 12.51
C LEU A 70 -0.62 6.53 12.14
N VAL A 71 0.58 7.04 12.40
CA VAL A 71 0.97 8.41 12.02
C VAL A 71 1.52 8.44 10.60
N PHE A 72 2.58 7.70 10.33
CA PHE A 72 3.31 7.79 9.06
C PHE A 72 2.48 7.28 7.88
N SER A 73 1.91 6.09 7.98
CA SER A 73 1.16 5.49 6.87
C SER A 73 -0.29 5.95 6.84
N TYR A 74 -0.98 6.01 7.97
CA TYR A 74 -2.44 6.23 7.98
C TYR A 74 -2.86 7.69 8.05
N ILE A 75 -2.04 8.61 8.57
CA ILE A 75 -2.34 10.04 8.42
C ILE A 75 -1.84 10.51 7.06
N TRP A 76 -0.54 10.38 6.76
CA TRP A 76 -0.01 10.88 5.50
C TRP A 76 -0.54 10.13 4.28
N GLY A 77 -0.65 8.79 4.34
CA GLY A 77 -1.21 8.01 3.24
C GLY A 77 -2.67 8.36 2.97
N SER A 78 -3.51 8.45 4.01
CA SER A 78 -4.93 8.81 3.85
C SER A 78 -5.17 10.23 3.37
N VAL A 79 -4.24 11.17 3.63
CA VAL A 79 -4.32 12.53 3.09
C VAL A 79 -3.82 12.58 1.64
N THR A 80 -2.71 11.91 1.35
CA THR A 80 -2.09 11.94 0.02
C THR A 80 -2.83 11.10 -1.02
N GLY A 81 -3.56 10.05 -0.63
CA GLY A 81 -4.35 9.21 -1.55
C GLY A 81 -5.46 10.01 -2.27
N PRO A 82 -6.38 10.66 -1.55
CA PRO A 82 -7.31 11.63 -2.14
C PRO A 82 -6.59 12.81 -2.83
N GLY A 83 -5.40 13.19 -2.34
CA GLY A 83 -4.54 14.17 -3.00
C GLY A 83 -4.11 13.74 -4.42
N ILE A 84 -3.83 12.45 -4.64
CA ILE A 84 -3.56 11.90 -5.98
C ILE A 84 -4.81 12.03 -6.84
N TRP A 85 -5.99 11.67 -6.33
CA TRP A 85 -7.26 11.82 -7.07
C TRP A 85 -7.48 13.25 -7.53
N TYR A 86 -7.33 14.22 -6.63
CA TYR A 86 -7.45 15.63 -6.98
C TYR A 86 -6.41 16.02 -8.04
N SER A 87 -5.12 15.83 -7.75
CA SER A 87 -4.02 16.30 -8.60
C SER A 87 -4.02 15.66 -9.99
N THR A 88 -4.29 14.36 -10.09
CA THR A 88 -4.36 13.65 -11.37
C THR A 88 -5.59 14.06 -12.19
N THR A 89 -6.74 14.28 -11.54
CA THR A 89 -7.97 14.71 -12.22
C THR A 89 -7.79 16.07 -12.87
N VAL A 90 -7.18 17.04 -12.17
CA VAL A 90 -6.97 18.38 -12.72
C VAL A 90 -5.80 18.45 -13.70
N ALA A 91 -4.81 17.56 -13.57
CA ALA A 91 -3.64 17.54 -14.46
C ALA A 91 -3.88 16.76 -15.76
N SER A 92 -4.63 15.65 -15.71
CA SER A 92 -4.98 14.84 -16.88
C SER A 92 -6.45 14.38 -16.82
N PRO A 93 -7.41 15.29 -17.01
CA PRO A 93 -8.84 14.97 -16.92
C PRO A 93 -9.29 13.89 -17.92
N ARG A 94 -8.72 13.90 -19.13
CA ARG A 94 -9.00 12.89 -20.17
C ARG A 94 -8.48 11.50 -19.76
N GLY A 95 -7.26 11.44 -19.24
CA GLY A 95 -6.66 10.19 -18.79
C GLY A 95 -7.43 9.58 -17.63
N ILE A 96 -7.74 10.38 -16.61
CA ILE A 96 -8.54 9.92 -15.47
C ILE A 96 -9.97 9.55 -15.89
N SER A 97 -10.60 10.31 -16.76
CA SER A 97 -11.91 9.94 -17.32
C SER A 97 -11.87 8.56 -18.00
N ALA A 98 -10.88 8.31 -18.86
CA ALA A 98 -10.72 7.01 -19.50
C ALA A 98 -10.54 5.87 -18.49
N LEU A 99 -9.74 6.07 -17.45
CA LEU A 99 -9.56 5.08 -16.40
C LEU A 99 -10.85 4.82 -15.60
N ILE A 100 -11.62 5.85 -15.26
CA ILE A 100 -12.89 5.69 -14.52
C ILE A 100 -13.86 4.84 -15.33
N HIS A 101 -14.00 5.09 -16.63
CA HIS A 101 -14.91 4.32 -17.48
C HIS A 101 -14.53 2.83 -17.59
N ASN A 102 -13.25 2.49 -17.39
CA ASN A 102 -12.79 1.09 -17.42
C ASN A 102 -12.72 0.44 -16.03
N PHE A 103 -12.40 1.20 -14.98
CA PHE A 103 -11.96 0.64 -13.69
C PHE A 103 -12.67 1.20 -12.46
N VAL A 104 -13.78 1.94 -12.60
CA VAL A 104 -14.52 2.49 -11.44
C VAL A 104 -14.81 1.43 -10.37
N TRP A 105 -15.15 0.20 -10.77
CA TRP A 105 -15.44 -0.89 -9.83
C TRP A 105 -14.18 -1.49 -9.19
N ALA A 106 -13.06 -1.53 -9.90
CA ALA A 106 -11.78 -1.95 -9.32
C ALA A 106 -11.31 -0.93 -8.26
N TRP A 107 -11.43 0.37 -8.55
CA TRP A 107 -11.17 1.44 -7.58
C TRP A 107 -12.14 1.40 -6.40
N ALA A 108 -13.44 1.24 -6.63
CA ALA A 108 -14.40 1.12 -5.53
C ALA A 108 -14.05 -0.07 -4.61
N THR A 109 -13.61 -1.20 -5.19
CA THR A 109 -13.15 -2.37 -4.43
C THR A 109 -11.89 -2.06 -3.63
N GLU A 110 -10.93 -1.33 -4.21
CA GLU A 110 -9.72 -0.89 -3.50
C GLU A 110 -10.09 -0.05 -2.27
N TRP A 111 -11.02 0.90 -2.40
CA TRP A 111 -11.45 1.75 -1.28
C TRP A 111 -12.15 0.97 -0.15
N VAL A 112 -12.87 -0.10 -0.49
CA VAL A 112 -13.44 -1.01 0.52
C VAL A 112 -12.32 -1.70 1.29
N PHE A 113 -11.35 -2.30 0.60
CA PHE A 113 -10.20 -2.91 1.27
C PHE A 113 -9.36 -1.90 2.07
N PHE A 114 -9.18 -0.69 1.56
CA PHE A 114 -8.50 0.39 2.27
C PHE A 114 -9.25 0.80 3.55
N THR A 115 -10.58 0.83 3.52
CA THR A 115 -11.38 1.09 4.73
C THR A 115 -11.18 -0.03 5.77
N VAL A 116 -11.16 -1.29 5.32
CA VAL A 116 -10.83 -2.43 6.19
C VAL A 116 -9.39 -2.33 6.71
N GLU A 117 -8.44 -1.85 5.90
CA GLU A 117 -7.05 -1.61 6.29
C GLU A 117 -6.96 -0.59 7.43
N VAL A 118 -7.60 0.57 7.28
CA VAL A 118 -7.65 1.63 8.31
C VAL A 118 -8.26 1.09 9.60
N ILE A 119 -9.42 0.43 9.53
CA ILE A 119 -10.04 -0.15 10.73
C ILE A 119 -9.13 -1.23 11.34
N GLY A 120 -8.52 -2.05 10.49
CA GLY A 120 -7.66 -3.17 10.84
C GLY A 120 -6.42 -2.74 11.61
N VAL A 121 -5.71 -1.70 11.17
CA VAL A 121 -4.51 -1.23 11.88
C VAL A 121 -4.85 -0.63 13.25
N TYR A 122 -5.96 0.11 13.36
CA TYR A 122 -6.41 0.67 14.64
C TYR A 122 -6.82 -0.46 15.58
N ALA A 123 -7.59 -1.43 15.10
CA ALA A 123 -7.95 -2.61 15.86
C ALA A 123 -6.69 -3.36 16.32
N LEU A 124 -5.75 -3.63 15.42
CA LEU A 124 -4.49 -4.30 15.72
C LEU A 124 -3.75 -3.55 16.83
N VAL A 125 -3.47 -2.26 16.69
CA VAL A 125 -2.68 -1.52 17.69
C VAL A 125 -3.37 -1.41 19.05
N TYR A 126 -4.66 -1.10 19.07
CA TYR A 126 -5.38 -0.80 20.31
C TYR A 126 -5.93 -2.03 21.04
N THR A 127 -5.99 -3.20 20.39
CA THR A 127 -6.45 -4.45 21.00
C THR A 127 -5.31 -5.35 21.50
N ILE A 128 -4.04 -5.01 21.23
CA ILE A 128 -2.89 -5.72 21.82
C ILE A 128 -3.03 -5.80 23.34
N GLY A 129 -3.06 -7.04 23.86
CA GLY A 129 -3.20 -7.33 25.29
C GLY A 129 -4.62 -7.21 25.85
N LYS A 130 -5.63 -6.91 25.02
CA LYS A 130 -7.04 -6.80 25.43
C LYS A 130 -7.93 -7.94 24.95
N ILE A 131 -7.50 -8.65 23.92
CA ILE A 131 -8.21 -9.79 23.33
C ILE A 131 -7.30 -11.03 23.30
N ASP A 132 -7.88 -12.20 23.08
CA ASP A 132 -7.10 -13.44 23.02
C ASP A 132 -6.16 -13.45 21.79
N PRO A 133 -4.97 -14.11 21.89
CA PRO A 133 -3.98 -14.11 20.81
C PRO A 133 -4.48 -14.70 19.49
N LYS A 134 -5.44 -15.63 19.50
CA LYS A 134 -5.96 -16.24 18.27
C LYS A 134 -6.88 -15.27 17.53
N THR A 135 -7.70 -14.52 18.25
CA THR A 135 -8.54 -13.46 17.66
C THR A 135 -7.69 -12.30 17.16
N HIS A 136 -6.68 -11.88 17.92
CA HIS A 136 -5.74 -10.86 17.46
C HIS A 136 -5.04 -11.29 16.16
N LEU A 137 -4.59 -12.55 16.09
CA LEU A 137 -3.94 -13.09 14.89
C LEU A 137 -4.88 -13.08 13.67
N LYS A 138 -6.19 -13.33 13.85
CA LYS A 138 -7.17 -13.20 12.77
C LYS A 138 -7.26 -11.76 12.26
N ILE A 139 -7.28 -10.76 13.16
CA ILE A 139 -7.28 -9.34 12.78
C ILE A 139 -6.04 -9.03 11.96
N THR A 140 -4.87 -9.51 12.39
CA THR A 140 -3.61 -9.32 11.67
C THR A 140 -3.61 -9.96 10.29
N TRP A 141 -4.17 -11.16 10.12
CA TRP A 141 -4.30 -11.77 8.79
C TRP A 141 -5.35 -11.06 7.90
N THR A 142 -6.47 -10.60 8.45
CA THR A 142 -7.43 -9.75 7.73
C THR A 142 -6.77 -8.47 7.24
N PHE A 143 -5.91 -7.88 8.07
CA PHE A 143 -5.11 -6.71 7.72
C PHE A 143 -4.19 -7.00 6.52
N VAL A 144 -3.44 -8.11 6.54
CA VAL A 144 -2.59 -8.52 5.40
C VAL A 144 -3.39 -8.71 4.12
N VAL A 145 -4.48 -9.48 4.17
CA VAL A 145 -5.29 -9.78 2.98
C VAL A 145 -5.83 -8.48 2.39
N SER A 146 -6.29 -7.55 3.23
CA SER A 146 -6.82 -6.27 2.77
C SER A 146 -5.73 -5.41 2.13
N SER A 147 -4.56 -5.30 2.77
CA SER A 147 -3.43 -4.53 2.26
C SER A 147 -2.82 -5.09 0.98
N VAL A 148 -2.74 -6.42 0.83
CA VAL A 148 -2.27 -7.02 -0.43
C VAL A 148 -3.32 -6.84 -1.53
N ALA A 149 -4.61 -6.93 -1.19
CA ALA A 149 -5.69 -6.70 -2.15
C ALA A 149 -5.70 -5.26 -2.67
N THR A 150 -5.50 -4.25 -1.82
CA THR A 150 -5.38 -2.85 -2.29
C THR A 150 -4.21 -2.71 -3.27
N LEU A 151 -3.04 -3.27 -2.95
CA LEU A 151 -1.86 -3.23 -3.81
C LEU A 151 -2.11 -3.91 -5.16
N VAL A 152 -2.72 -5.09 -5.18
CA VAL A 152 -3.04 -5.83 -6.41
C VAL A 152 -4.02 -5.04 -7.29
N LEU A 153 -5.05 -4.45 -6.68
CA LEU A 153 -6.08 -3.69 -7.40
C LEU A 153 -5.50 -2.45 -8.08
N ILE A 154 -4.71 -1.66 -7.36
CA ILE A 154 -4.12 -0.44 -7.93
C ILE A 154 -3.09 -0.77 -9.02
N ILE A 155 -2.31 -1.85 -8.86
CA ILE A 155 -1.32 -2.28 -9.86
C ILE A 155 -1.99 -2.68 -11.17
N GLY A 156 -3.16 -3.33 -11.13
CA GLY A 156 -3.91 -3.60 -12.36
C GLY A 156 -4.25 -2.34 -13.14
N ILE A 157 -4.69 -1.29 -12.44
CA ILE A 157 -5.02 0.00 -13.06
C ILE A 157 -3.75 0.71 -13.58
N LEU A 158 -2.68 0.75 -12.78
CA LEU A 158 -1.40 1.36 -13.16
C LEU A 158 -0.71 0.63 -14.33
N SER A 159 -0.89 -0.69 -14.42
CA SER A 159 -0.36 -1.48 -15.54
C SER A 159 -0.99 -1.05 -16.87
N PHE A 160 -2.30 -0.77 -16.86
CA PHE A 160 -3.02 -0.24 -18.02
C PHE A 160 -2.55 1.18 -18.41
N MET A 161 -2.19 2.02 -17.43
CA MET A 161 -1.63 3.35 -17.71
C MET A 161 -0.28 3.29 -18.44
N MET A 162 0.50 2.23 -18.22
CA MET A 162 1.79 2.01 -18.89
C MET A 162 1.65 1.38 -20.27
N TRP A 163 0.74 0.40 -20.41
CA TRP A 163 0.42 -0.23 -21.68
C TRP A 163 -1.06 -0.62 -21.71
N PRO A 164 -1.86 -0.10 -22.66
CA PRO A 164 -3.29 -0.35 -22.66
C PRO A 164 -3.64 -1.81 -22.99
N GLY A 165 -3.90 -2.60 -21.95
CA GLY A 165 -4.46 -3.94 -22.02
C GLY A 165 -3.60 -4.98 -22.76
N SER A 166 -4.14 -6.18 -22.89
CA SER A 166 -3.64 -7.20 -23.83
C SER A 166 -4.21 -6.97 -25.24
N ASP A 167 -3.66 -7.64 -26.26
CA ASP A 167 -4.19 -7.56 -27.64
C ASP A 167 -5.69 -7.89 -27.72
N ARG A 168 -6.19 -8.74 -26.81
CA ARG A 168 -7.60 -9.10 -26.71
C ARG A 168 -8.49 -7.94 -26.29
N TRP A 169 -7.98 -6.99 -25.51
CA TRP A 169 -8.76 -5.86 -25.01
C TRP A 169 -9.35 -5.02 -26.14
N TYR A 170 -8.62 -4.84 -27.24
CA TYR A 170 -9.09 -4.11 -28.42
C TYR A 170 -10.25 -4.80 -29.15
N LEU A 171 -10.48 -6.09 -28.88
CA LEU A 171 -11.58 -6.87 -29.44
C LEU A 171 -12.75 -7.01 -28.46
N THR A 172 -12.47 -7.12 -27.16
CA THR A 172 -13.47 -7.45 -26.14
C THR A 172 -13.97 -6.25 -25.35
N GLY A 173 -13.14 -5.21 -25.17
CA GLY A 173 -13.38 -4.14 -24.21
C GLY A 173 -13.46 -4.61 -22.75
N SER A 174 -13.03 -5.85 -22.45
CA SER A 174 -13.18 -6.46 -21.13
C SER A 174 -12.24 -5.83 -20.10
N VAL A 175 -12.75 -5.53 -18.90
CA VAL A 175 -11.97 -5.01 -17.77
C VAL A 175 -10.81 -5.94 -17.43
N PHE A 176 -11.01 -7.26 -17.47
CA PHE A 176 -9.97 -8.22 -17.15
C PHE A 176 -8.86 -8.28 -18.21
N ASP A 177 -9.20 -8.13 -19.49
CA ASP A 177 -8.20 -8.07 -20.58
C ASP A 177 -7.39 -6.77 -20.52
N ALA A 178 -7.97 -5.70 -19.95
CA ALA A 178 -7.29 -4.43 -19.67
C ALA A 178 -6.37 -4.52 -18.43
N PHE A 179 -6.88 -5.14 -17.36
CA PHE A 179 -6.26 -5.24 -16.04
C PHE A 179 -5.07 -6.21 -16.03
N TYR A 180 -5.22 -7.39 -16.63
CA TYR A 180 -4.18 -8.42 -16.71
C TYR A 180 -3.43 -8.34 -18.04
N ASN A 181 -2.58 -7.31 -18.17
CA ASN A 181 -1.72 -7.12 -19.34
C ASN A 181 -0.27 -7.59 -19.07
N LEU A 182 0.59 -7.44 -20.08
CA LEU A 182 1.99 -7.85 -20.03
C LEU A 182 2.78 -7.23 -18.86
N ASN A 183 2.44 -6.00 -18.44
CA ASN A 183 3.12 -5.30 -17.36
C ASN A 183 2.63 -5.70 -15.96
N PHE A 184 1.45 -6.31 -15.84
CA PHE A 184 0.82 -6.56 -14.54
C PHE A 184 1.74 -7.36 -13.61
N ALA A 185 2.28 -8.49 -14.09
CA ALA A 185 3.13 -9.36 -13.28
C ALA A 185 4.45 -8.68 -12.88
N ALA A 186 5.07 -7.94 -13.81
CA ALA A 186 6.31 -7.22 -13.55
C ALA A 186 6.10 -6.10 -12.52
N GLN A 187 5.03 -5.33 -12.64
CA GLN A 187 4.69 -4.29 -11.65
C GLN A 187 4.31 -4.88 -10.30
N LEU A 188 3.58 -6.00 -10.28
CA LEU A 188 3.23 -6.69 -9.03
C LEU A 188 4.48 -7.18 -8.30
N ALA A 189 5.45 -7.74 -9.03
CA ALA A 189 6.72 -8.14 -8.47
C ALA A 189 7.53 -6.95 -7.93
N ASP A 190 7.70 -5.89 -8.73
CA ASP A 190 8.44 -4.69 -8.33
C ASP A 190 7.86 -4.04 -7.06
N ARG A 191 6.54 -3.81 -7.05
CA ARG A 191 5.85 -3.26 -5.86
C ARG A 191 5.85 -4.23 -4.69
N GLY A 192 5.78 -5.53 -4.96
CA GLY A 192 5.92 -6.59 -3.97
C GLY A 192 7.28 -6.55 -3.28
N PHE A 193 8.37 -6.39 -4.02
CA PHE A 193 9.70 -6.25 -3.45
C PHE A 193 9.88 -4.93 -2.71
N LEU A 194 9.39 -3.83 -3.29
CA LEU A 194 9.42 -2.50 -2.67
C LEU A 194 8.70 -2.45 -1.33
N MET A 195 7.52 -3.07 -1.20
CA MET A 195 6.80 -3.11 0.08
C MET A 195 7.58 -3.86 1.16
N LEU A 196 8.21 -4.99 0.83
CA LEU A 196 9.00 -5.78 1.79
C LEU A 196 10.22 -5.00 2.26
N THR A 197 10.94 -4.38 1.32
CA THR A 197 12.11 -3.53 1.61
C THR A 197 11.72 -2.30 2.43
N SER A 198 10.64 -1.60 2.08
CA SER A 198 10.16 -0.43 2.82
C SER A 198 9.79 -0.79 4.27
N ALA A 199 9.08 -1.89 4.44
CA ALA A 199 8.71 -2.40 5.75
C ALA A 199 9.92 -2.82 6.59
N ALA A 200 10.95 -3.38 5.96
CA ALA A 200 12.19 -3.76 6.63
C ALA A 200 13.03 -2.54 7.04
N VAL A 201 13.11 -1.52 6.19
CA VAL A 201 13.82 -0.26 6.50
C VAL A 201 13.19 0.42 7.72
N VAL A 202 11.88 0.66 7.67
CA VAL A 202 11.16 1.28 8.79
C VAL A 202 11.18 0.35 10.01
N GLY A 203 10.99 -0.95 9.81
CA GLY A 203 11.08 -1.94 10.87
C GLY A 203 12.43 -1.95 11.58
N SER A 204 13.51 -1.72 10.85
CA SER A 204 14.87 -1.62 11.39
C SER A 204 15.07 -0.38 12.26
N ILE A 205 14.42 0.75 11.93
CA ILE A 205 14.40 1.94 12.78
C ILE A 205 13.76 1.60 14.13
N ILE A 206 12.64 0.88 14.12
CA ILE A 206 11.95 0.45 15.36
C ILE A 206 12.80 -0.57 16.13
N VAL A 207 13.48 -1.51 15.47
CA VAL A 207 14.42 -2.45 16.11
C VAL A 207 15.59 -1.69 16.75
N ALA A 208 16.10 -0.65 16.11
CA ALA A 208 17.21 0.14 16.62
C ALA A 208 16.88 0.84 17.96
N ALA A 209 15.61 1.16 18.19
CA ALA A 209 15.10 1.74 19.43
C ALA A 209 14.96 0.73 20.59
N ILE A 210 15.12 -0.57 20.36
CA ILE A 210 15.15 -1.59 21.44
C ILE A 210 16.52 -1.53 22.13
N PRO A 211 16.62 -1.56 23.48
CA PRO A 211 17.90 -1.49 24.19
C PRO A 211 18.93 -2.52 23.71
N LYS A 212 20.22 -2.13 23.71
CA LYS A 212 21.32 -3.07 23.43
C LYS A 212 21.38 -4.11 24.55
N GLY A 213 21.47 -5.39 24.19
CA GLY A 213 21.49 -6.52 25.13
C GLY A 213 20.13 -7.20 25.33
N ASP A 214 19.03 -6.60 24.87
CA ASP A 214 17.71 -7.23 24.88
C ASP A 214 17.67 -8.37 23.83
N PRO A 215 17.37 -9.63 24.22
CA PRO A 215 17.23 -10.75 23.29
C PRO A 215 16.21 -10.49 22.16
N LEU A 216 15.15 -9.72 22.44
CA LEU A 216 14.12 -9.36 21.47
C LEU A 216 14.70 -8.60 20.27
N ARG A 217 15.69 -7.74 20.51
CA ARG A 217 16.34 -6.94 19.47
C ARG A 217 16.95 -7.82 18.39
N ARG A 218 17.68 -8.86 18.79
CA ARG A 218 18.32 -9.80 17.86
C ARG A 218 17.27 -10.67 17.17
N ASP A 219 16.32 -11.19 17.94
CA ASP A 219 15.30 -12.10 17.44
C ASP A 219 14.39 -11.45 16.37
N VAL A 220 13.81 -10.29 16.68
CA VAL A 220 12.99 -9.54 15.72
C VAL A 220 13.86 -8.98 14.59
N GLY A 221 15.05 -8.47 14.92
CA GLY A 221 15.98 -7.92 13.92
C GLY A 221 16.35 -8.91 12.81
N GLN A 222 16.52 -10.19 13.14
CA GLN A 222 16.76 -11.23 12.12
C GLN A 222 15.56 -11.45 11.20
N THR A 223 14.33 -11.41 11.73
CA THR A 223 13.12 -11.55 10.92
C THR A 223 12.95 -10.36 9.98
N VAL A 224 13.14 -9.15 10.49
CA VAL A 224 13.07 -7.89 9.72
C VAL A 224 14.14 -7.88 8.62
N ALA A 225 15.38 -8.26 8.94
CA ALA A 225 16.47 -8.30 7.97
C ALA A 225 16.23 -9.34 6.86
N ARG A 226 15.72 -10.53 7.20
CA ARG A 226 15.36 -11.55 6.21
C ARG A 226 14.24 -11.06 5.28
N LEU A 227 13.22 -10.38 5.82
CA LEU A 227 12.15 -9.80 5.02
C LEU A 227 12.69 -8.73 4.05
N GLY A 228 13.61 -7.88 4.52
CA GLY A 228 14.26 -6.88 3.67
C GLY A 228 15.08 -7.51 2.55
N LEU A 229 15.88 -8.54 2.86
CA LEU A 229 16.66 -9.27 1.86
C LEU A 229 15.79 -9.98 0.82
N THR A 230 14.59 -10.42 1.17
CA THR A 230 13.65 -10.98 0.18
C THR A 230 13.03 -9.92 -0.74
N GLY A 231 13.12 -8.64 -0.36
CA GLY A 231 12.66 -7.52 -1.18
C GLY A 231 13.77 -6.82 -1.98
N LEU A 232 15.02 -7.31 -1.92
CA LEU A 232 16.18 -6.80 -2.66
C LEU A 232 16.52 -7.75 -3.81
#